data_AF-A0A3M1FUF2-F1
#
_entry.id   AF-A0A3M1FUF2-F1
#
_cell.length_a   1.000
_cell.length_b   1.000
_cell.length_c   1.000
_cell.angle_alpha   90.00
_cell.angle_beta   90.00
_cell.angle_gamma   90.00
#
_symmetry.space_group_name_H-M   'P 1'
#
loop_
_entity.id
_entity.type
_entity.pdbx_description
1 polymer ?
#
loop_
_entity_poly.entity_id
_entity_poly.type
_entity_poly.pdbx_seq_one_letter_code
_entity_poly.pdbx_strand_id
1 'polypeptide(L)'
;MEYRAFREQLLQSDPELQRQYEAENERLERQIARAIVRLRRRKGWTQEELARAMGTTQSVIARLESGYHRPSLATLEKVARVLDAQLEVRLESISV
;
A
#
# COMPACT_ATOMS: atom_id res chain seq x y z
N MET A 1 -18.45 -12.48 13.63
CA MET A 1 -18.16 -11.03 13.67
C MET A 1 -17.23 -10.73 12.50
N GLU A 2 -17.58 -9.83 11.59
CA GLU A 2 -16.65 -9.44 10.52
C GLU A 2 -15.41 -8.78 11.13
N TYR A 3 -14.21 -9.21 10.73
CA TYR A 3 -12.94 -8.67 11.21
C TYR A 3 -12.84 -7.14 11.10
N ARG A 4 -13.50 -6.55 10.10
CA ARG A 4 -13.55 -5.10 9.90
C ARG A 4 -14.32 -4.38 11.01
N ALA A 5 -15.51 -4.87 11.34
CA ALA A 5 -16.34 -4.31 12.41
C ALA A 5 -15.65 -4.43 13.77
N PHE A 6 -15.00 -5.57 14.04
CA PHE A 6 -14.21 -5.75 15.27
C PHE A 6 -13.05 -4.75 15.38
N ARG A 7 -12.31 -4.54 14.29
CA ARG A 7 -11.19 -3.58 14.25
C ARG A 7 -11.67 -2.15 14.45
N GLU A 8 -12.77 -1.76 13.79
CA GLU A 8 -13.34 -0.41 13.95
C GLU A 8 -13.76 -0.14 15.39
N GLN A 9 -14.45 -1.10 16.02
CA GLN A 9 -14.83 -1.00 17.42
C GLN A 9 -13.61 -0.90 18.35
N LEU A 10 -12.56 -1.70 18.10
CA LEU A 10 -11.33 -1.65 18.87
C LEU A 10 -10.64 -0.28 18.78
N LEU A 11 -10.49 0.26 17.56
CA LEU A 11 -9.89 1.57 17.32
C LEU A 11 -10.71 2.70 17.95
N GLN A 12 -12.04 2.61 17.93
CA GLN A 12 -12.91 3.59 18.58
C GLN A 12 -12.83 3.55 20.12
N SER A 13 -12.54 2.38 20.69
CA SER A 13 -12.48 2.19 22.15
C SER A 13 -11.17 2.63 22.80
N ASP A 14 -10.10 2.81 22.01
CA ASP A 14 -8.77 3.18 22.51
C ASP A 14 -8.16 4.32 21.66
N PRO A 15 -8.24 5.58 22.14
CA PRO A 15 -7.71 6.74 21.43
C PRO A 15 -6.18 6.73 21.21
N GLU A 16 -5.41 6.04 22.05
CA GLU A 16 -3.97 5.91 21.88
C GLU A 16 -3.67 4.91 20.75
N LEU A 17 -4.36 3.76 20.76
CA LEU A 17 -4.27 2.78 19.68
C LEU A 17 -4.72 3.39 18.34
N GLN A 18 -5.78 4.21 18.33
CA GLN A 18 -6.22 4.94 17.15
C GLN A 18 -5.12 5.84 16.59
N ARG A 19 -4.52 6.69 17.44
CA ARG A 19 -3.43 7.59 17.04
C ARG A 19 -2.23 6.83 16.49
N GLN A 20 -1.85 5.71 17.11
CA GLN A 20 -0.75 4.87 16.63
C GLN A 20 -1.06 4.24 15.26
N TYR A 21 -2.30 3.74 15.08
CA TYR A 21 -2.76 3.18 13.82
C TYR A 21 -2.77 4.21 12.68
N GLU A 22 -3.25 5.43 12.97
CA GLU A 22 -3.28 6.56 12.04
C GLU A 22 -1.87 7.01 11.66
N ALA A 23 -1.01 7.30 12.64
CA ALA A 23 0.38 7.72 12.40
C ALA A 23 1.15 6.67 11.58
N GLU A 24 0.93 5.39 11.85
CA GLU A 24 1.57 4.34 11.09
C GLU A 24 0.97 4.26 9.66
N ASN A 25 -0.33 4.55 9.46
CA ASN A 25 -1.00 4.57 8.14
C ASN A 25 -0.60 5.75 7.28
N GLU A 26 -0.20 6.85 7.90
CA GLU A 26 0.31 8.04 7.23
C GLU A 26 1.72 7.85 6.69
N ARG A 27 2.44 6.81 7.12
CA ARG A 27 3.76 6.47 6.54
C ARG A 27 3.65 6.30 5.04
N LEU A 28 4.55 6.97 4.31
CA LEU A 28 4.57 7.00 2.85
C LEU A 28 4.60 5.59 2.25
N GLU A 29 5.35 4.67 2.86
CA GLU A 29 5.47 3.28 2.44
C GLU A 29 4.12 2.55 2.46
N ARG A 30 3.28 2.83 3.47
CA ARG A 30 1.92 2.26 3.57
C ARG A 30 0.98 2.86 2.55
N GLN A 31 1.09 4.16 2.29
CA GLN A 31 0.30 4.83 1.25
C GLN A 31 0.61 4.24 -0.13
N ILE A 32 1.91 4.09 -0.45
CA ILE A 32 2.39 3.46 -1.68
C ILE A 32 1.87 2.02 -1.79
N ALA A 33 2.07 1.20 -0.76
CA ALA A 33 1.64 -0.20 -0.77
C ALA A 33 0.13 -0.35 -1.00
N ARG A 34 -0.69 0.48 -0.33
CA ARG A 34 -2.14 0.51 -0.52
C ARG A 34 -2.52 0.90 -1.95
N ALA A 35 -1.83 1.86 -2.56
CA ALA A 35 -2.07 2.25 -3.94
C ALA A 35 -1.79 1.09 -4.92
N ILE A 36 -0.69 0.36 -4.72
CA ILE A 36 -0.32 -0.82 -5.52
C ILE A 36 -1.36 -1.93 -5.36
N VAL A 37 -1.72 -2.30 -4.13
CA VAL A 37 -2.73 -3.32 -3.85
C VAL A 37 -4.06 -2.98 -4.51
N ARG A 38 -4.50 -1.72 -4.40
CA ARG A 38 -5.75 -1.24 -4.99
C ARG A 38 -5.73 -1.35 -6.51
N LEU A 39 -4.65 -0.90 -7.15
CA LEU A 39 -4.49 -0.98 -8.61
C LEU A 39 -4.45 -2.43 -9.09
N ARG A 40 -3.67 -3.29 -8.44
CA ARG A 40 -3.60 -4.73 -8.74
C ARG A 40 -4.99 -5.38 -8.65
N ARG A 41 -5.73 -5.12 -7.58
CA ARG A 41 -7.09 -5.66 -7.38
C ARG A 41 -8.07 -5.15 -8.42
N ARG A 42 -7.98 -3.88 -8.84
CA ARG A 42 -8.80 -3.35 -9.96
C ARG A 42 -8.54 -4.07 -11.27
N LYS A 43 -7.30 -4.52 -11.48
CA LYS A 43 -6.92 -5.35 -12.63
C LYS A 43 -7.36 -6.82 -12.50
N GLY A 44 -7.95 -7.20 -11.37
CA GLY A 44 -8.33 -8.59 -11.05
C GLY A 44 -7.14 -9.50 -10.74
N TRP A 45 -5.94 -8.95 -10.52
CA TRP A 45 -4.72 -9.73 -10.43
C TRP A 45 -4.42 -10.23 -9.01
N THR A 46 -3.84 -11.41 -8.90
CA THR A 46 -3.18 -11.95 -7.70
C THR A 46 -1.78 -11.36 -7.53
N GLN A 47 -1.17 -11.55 -6.35
CA GLN A 47 0.23 -11.12 -6.13
C GLN A 47 1.20 -11.88 -7.04
N GLU A 48 0.91 -13.14 -7.38
CA GLU A 48 1.71 -13.96 -8.28
C GLU A 48 1.64 -13.44 -9.71
N GLU A 49 0.47 -12.98 -10.15
CA GLU A 49 0.29 -12.36 -11.47
C GLU A 49 1.06 -11.05 -11.59
N LEU A 50 1.00 -10.20 -10.57
CA LEU A 50 1.82 -9.00 -10.54
C LEU A 50 3.31 -9.35 -10.51
N ALA A 51 3.70 -10.40 -9.78
CA ALA A 51 5.09 -10.84 -9.72
C ALA A 51 5.61 -11.30 -11.09
N ARG A 52 4.82 -12.12 -11.81
CA ARG A 52 5.13 -12.55 -13.18
C ARG A 52 5.30 -11.36 -14.11
N ALA A 53 4.37 -10.41 -14.08
CA ALA A 53 4.43 -9.23 -14.94
C ALA A 53 5.59 -8.28 -14.59
N MET A 54 6.01 -8.26 -13.33
CA MET A 54 7.18 -7.51 -12.85
C MET A 54 8.52 -8.25 -13.06
N GLY A 55 8.50 -9.51 -13.49
CA GLY A 55 9.71 -10.34 -13.60
C GLY A 55 10.37 -10.61 -12.24
N THR A 56 9.58 -10.82 -11.19
CA THR A 56 10.05 -11.04 -9.82
C THR A 56 9.26 -12.15 -9.12
N THR A 57 9.48 -12.36 -7.82
CA THR A 57 8.80 -13.40 -7.03
C THR A 57 7.58 -12.86 -6.30
N GLN A 58 6.62 -13.74 -5.98
CA GLN A 58 5.45 -13.40 -5.18
C GLN A 58 5.85 -12.85 -3.81
N SER A 59 6.93 -13.35 -3.20
CA SER A 59 7.44 -12.84 -1.92
C SER A 59 7.96 -11.40 -2.01
N VAL A 60 8.56 -11.01 -3.14
CA VAL A 60 8.96 -9.61 -3.38
C VAL A 60 7.74 -8.71 -3.51
N ILE A 61 6.70 -9.15 -4.24
CA ILE A 61 5.44 -8.41 -4.32
C ILE A 61 4.73 -8.33 -2.96
N ALA A 62 4.70 -9.42 -2.19
CA ALA A 62 4.13 -9.41 -0.85
C ALA A 62 4.86 -8.41 0.07
N ARG A 63 6.20 -8.35 -0.01
CA ARG A 63 6.99 -7.34 0.71
C ARG A 63 6.67 -5.92 0.24
N LEU A 64 6.56 -5.71 -1.07
CA LEU A 64 6.19 -4.42 -1.65
C LEU A 64 4.79 -3.96 -1.20
N GLU A 65 3.83 -4.88 -1.12
CA GLU A 65 2.45 -4.62 -0.70
C GLU A 65 2.25 -4.58 0.82
N SER A 66 3.27 -4.95 1.61
CA SER A 66 3.19 -4.94 3.07
C SER A 66 3.24 -3.53 3.68
N GLY A 67 3.83 -2.57 2.97
CA GLY A 67 4.04 -1.21 3.46
C GLY A 67 5.19 -1.07 4.46
N TYR A 68 6.01 -2.11 4.67
CA TYR A 68 7.20 -2.05 5.53
C TYR A 68 8.50 -1.74 4.76
N HIS A 69 8.44 -1.69 3.43
CA HIS A 69 9.60 -1.43 2.59
C HIS A 69 9.38 -0.19 1.73
N ARG A 70 10.42 0.64 1.60
CA ARG A 70 10.43 1.81 0.73
C ARG A 70 10.97 1.41 -0.67
N PRO A 71 10.11 1.24 -1.69
CA PRO A 71 10.58 0.99 -3.04
C PRO A 71 11.27 2.22 -3.62
N SER A 72 12.18 1.99 -4.57
CA SER A 72 12.78 3.07 -5.37
C SER A 72 11.76 3.63 -6.38
N LEU A 73 11.98 4.87 -6.84
CA LEU A 73 11.18 5.47 -7.91
C LEU A 73 11.17 4.59 -9.18
N ALA A 74 12.32 4.01 -9.55
CA ALA A 74 12.42 3.10 -10.68
C ALA A 74 11.52 1.84 -10.53
N THR A 75 11.38 1.33 -9.31
CA THR A 75 10.44 0.23 -9.03
C THR A 75 8.99 0.71 -9.16
N LEU A 76 8.67 1.90 -8.64
CA LEU A 76 7.33 2.48 -8.75
C LEU A 76 6.92 2.72 -10.21
N GLU A 77 7.81 3.22 -11.05
CA GLU A 77 7.57 3.40 -12.49
C GLU A 77 7.29 2.07 -13.19
N LYS A 78 8.06 1.01 -12.87
CA LYS A 78 7.83 -0.33 -13.42
C LYS A 78 6.47 -0.89 -13.01
N VAL A 79 6.14 -0.76 -11.72
CA VAL A 79 4.84 -1.20 -11.18
C VAL A 79 3.70 -0.44 -11.85
N ALA A 80 3.81 0.88 -11.99
CA ALA A 80 2.81 1.70 -12.66
C ALA A 80 2.59 1.24 -14.10
N ARG A 81 3.67 1.04 -14.88
CA ARG A 81 3.59 0.53 -16.26
C ARG A 81 2.89 -0.82 -16.34
N VAL A 82 3.26 -1.76 -15.47
CA VAL A 82 2.67 -3.11 -15.44
C VAL A 82 1.19 -3.11 -15.03
N LEU A 83 0.78 -2.14 -14.21
CA LEU A 83 -0.60 -1.98 -13.74
C LEU A 83 -1.43 -1.04 -14.62
N ASP A 84 -0.94 -0.62 -15.78
CA ASP A 84 -1.58 0.37 -16.67
C ASP A 84 -1.96 1.66 -15.92
N ALA A 85 -1.04 2.14 -15.11
CA ALA A 85 -1.19 3.33 -14.27
C ALA A 85 -0.09 4.36 -14.57
N GLN A 86 -0.35 5.60 -14.18
CA GLN A 86 0.61 6.70 -14.23
C GLN A 86 1.15 6.96 -12.81
N LEU A 87 2.47 7.10 -12.69
CA LEU A 87 3.10 7.57 -11.45
C LEU A 87 3.04 9.09 -11.40
N GLU A 88 2.37 9.64 -10.39
CA GLU A 88 2.35 11.07 -10.09
C GLU A 88 3.02 11.29 -8.73
N VAL A 89 3.98 12.22 -8.67
CA VAL A 89 4.64 12.64 -7.43
C VAL A 89 4.23 14.07 -7.16
N ARG A 90 3.62 14.30 -5.99
CA ARG A 90 3.17 15.61 -5.54
C ARG A 90 3.83 15.95 -4.21
N LEU A 91 4.27 17.20 -4.09
CA LEU A 91 4.77 17.77 -2.84
C LEU A 91 3.76 18.81 -2.37
N GLU A 92 3.41 18.76 -1.10
CA GLU A 92 2.45 19.67 -0.47
C GLU A 92 3.14 20.35 0.73
N SER A 93 2.77 21.59 1.01
CA SER A 93 3.24 22.27 2.22
C SER A 93 2.59 21.64 3.45
N ILE A 94 3.40 21.23 4.42
CA ILE A 94 2.89 20.82 5.73
C ILE A 94 2.75 22.10 6.55
N SER A 95 1.51 22.54 6.78
CA SER A 95 1.24 23.52 7.83
C SER A 95 1.37 22.81 9.17
N VAL A 96 2.45 23.09 9.89
CA VAL A 96 2.70 22.62 11.26
C VAL A 96 1.90 23.48 12.24
#